data_AF-A0A1I8C1L1-F1
#
_entry.id   AF-A0A1I8C1L1-F1
#
_cell.length_a   1.000
_cell.length_b   1.000
_cell.length_c   1.000
_cell.angle_alpha   90.00
_cell.angle_beta   90.00
_cell.angle_gamma   90.00
#
_symmetry.space_group_name_H-M   'P 1'
#
loop_
_entity.id
_entity.type
_entity.pdbx_description
1 polymer ?
#
loop_
_entity_poly.entity_id
_entity_poly.type
_entity_poly.pdbx_seq_one_letter_code
_entity_poly.pdbx_strand_id
1 'polypeptide(L)'
;MPPQSLLDAGVYNFRQKQAALAAECCWLCACRQLKYYLKRFNIDVNNHTTNSKVIKFLRDTCTDKHLGEQLNLNWTTLEKNISYAWTFLHFRKAHVVAYRDKSNLDDVMGYLEVAEKFCNYVFEINQLDFFKKDELLKNLDPLLMSKVEIPDPTKKNSTSEDIVWKSIKEWVILGNLTKEEVRQNWIKEGTEAYKNFDEWMEERCKVFLLKQKKRSKN
;
A
#
# COMPACT_ATOMS: atom_id res chain seq x y z
N MET A 1 3.33 7.82 -14.07
CA MET A 1 2.42 8.96 -13.89
C MET A 1 2.47 9.43 -12.44
N PRO A 2 2.77 10.71 -12.18
CA PRO A 2 2.69 11.32 -10.85
C PRO A 2 1.25 11.34 -10.30
N PRO A 3 1.07 11.47 -8.97
CA PRO A 3 -0.25 11.62 -8.34
C PRO A 3 -1.07 12.76 -8.93
N GLN A 4 -0.50 13.95 -9.12
CA GLN A 4 -1.22 15.10 -9.70
C GLN A 4 -1.82 14.79 -11.07
N SER A 5 -1.06 14.14 -11.95
CA SER A 5 -1.56 13.78 -13.28
C SER A 5 -2.71 12.76 -13.23
N LEU A 6 -2.75 11.90 -12.21
CA LEU A 6 -3.90 11.01 -11.99
C LEU A 6 -5.11 11.80 -11.49
N LEU A 7 -4.93 12.80 -10.63
CA LEU A 7 -6.00 13.68 -10.19
C LEU A 7 -6.57 14.51 -11.35
N ASP A 8 -5.70 15.07 -12.20
CA ASP A 8 -6.09 15.81 -13.42
C ASP A 8 -6.87 14.92 -14.39
N ALA A 9 -6.43 13.67 -14.57
CA ALA A 9 -7.18 12.67 -15.33
C ALA A 9 -8.55 12.37 -14.69
N GLY A 10 -8.63 12.34 -13.36
CA GLY A 10 -9.89 12.23 -12.63
C GLY A 10 -10.86 13.37 -12.96
N VAL A 11 -10.37 14.62 -12.91
CA VAL A 11 -11.16 15.81 -13.27
C VAL A 11 -11.60 15.77 -14.73
N TYR A 12 -10.72 15.36 -15.64
CA TYR A 12 -11.06 15.19 -17.05
C TYR A 12 -12.20 14.18 -17.23
N ASN A 13 -12.07 12.98 -16.67
CA ASN A 13 -13.09 11.93 -16.76
C ASN A 13 -14.43 12.37 -16.13
N PHE A 14 -14.39 13.11 -15.02
CA PHE A 14 -15.57 13.72 -14.41
C PHE A 14 -16.28 14.68 -15.39
N ARG A 15 -15.54 15.58 -16.06
CA ARG A 15 -16.10 16.49 -17.07
C ARG A 15 -16.69 15.75 -18.28
N GLN A 16 -16.11 14.60 -18.64
CA GLN A 16 -16.64 13.70 -19.67
C GLN A 16 -17.81 12.83 -19.19
N LYS A 17 -18.30 13.03 -17.96
CA LYS A 17 -19.34 12.24 -17.30
C LYS A 17 -18.99 10.74 -17.18
N GLN A 18 -17.69 10.42 -17.16
CA GLN A 18 -17.15 9.07 -17.00
C GLN A 18 -16.82 8.81 -15.53
N ALA A 19 -17.87 8.66 -14.72
CA ALA A 19 -17.75 8.63 -13.27
C ALA A 19 -16.90 7.45 -12.75
N ALA A 20 -16.97 6.27 -13.37
CA ALA A 20 -16.16 5.12 -13.00
C ALA A 20 -14.65 5.35 -13.22
N LEU A 21 -14.27 5.91 -14.38
CA LEU A 21 -12.88 6.24 -14.68
C LEU A 21 -12.35 7.35 -13.78
N ALA A 22 -13.18 8.34 -13.48
CA ALA A 22 -12.82 9.41 -12.55
C ALA A 22 -12.57 8.88 -11.13
N ALA A 23 -13.44 7.99 -10.64
CA ALA A 23 -13.28 7.29 -9.38
C ALA A 23 -12.01 6.42 -9.34
N GLU A 24 -11.71 5.69 -10.43
CA GLU A 24 -10.47 4.90 -10.56
C GLU A 24 -9.23 5.80 -10.47
N CYS A 25 -9.24 6.93 -11.16
CA CYS A 25 -8.15 7.91 -11.12
C CYS A 25 -7.91 8.42 -9.69
N CYS A 26 -8.96 8.71 -8.92
CA CYS A 26 -8.85 9.12 -7.51
C CYS A 26 -8.18 8.04 -6.65
N TRP A 27 -8.60 6.78 -6.81
CA TRP A 27 -8.01 5.64 -6.10
C TRP A 27 -6.53 5.44 -6.45
N LEU A 28 -6.20 5.48 -7.74
CA LEU A 28 -4.82 5.31 -8.22
C LEU A 28 -3.94 6.47 -7.78
N CYS A 29 -4.48 7.70 -7.71
CA CYS A 29 -3.79 8.87 -7.19
C CYS A 29 -3.33 8.64 -5.74
N ALA A 30 -4.26 8.25 -4.85
CA ALA A 30 -3.93 7.96 -3.45
C ALA A 30 -2.93 6.81 -3.30
N CYS A 31 -3.11 5.71 -4.05
CA CYS A 31 -2.15 4.60 -4.06
C CYS A 31 -0.75 5.05 -4.52
N ARG A 32 -0.67 5.90 -5.55
CA ARG A 32 0.59 6.40 -6.08
C ARG A 32 1.31 7.31 -5.08
N GLN A 33 0.57 8.19 -4.41
CA GLN A 33 1.11 9.07 -3.40
C GLN A 33 1.68 8.28 -2.21
N LEU A 34 0.93 7.30 -1.70
CA LEU A 34 1.42 6.41 -0.64
C LEU A 34 2.68 5.65 -1.07
N LYS A 35 2.71 5.14 -2.31
CA LYS A 35 3.88 4.47 -2.88
C LYS A 35 5.10 5.39 -2.93
N TYR A 36 4.95 6.65 -3.35
CA TYR A 36 6.04 7.62 -3.39
C TYR A 36 6.58 7.92 -1.99
N TYR A 37 5.69 8.10 -1.02
CA TYR A 37 6.09 8.25 0.37
C TYR A 37 6.92 7.06 0.87
N LEU A 38 6.45 5.82 0.67
CA LEU A 38 7.12 4.62 1.17
C LEU A 38 8.47 4.35 0.48
N LYS A 39 8.60 4.68 -0.80
CA LYS A 39 9.86 4.47 -1.54
C LYS A 39 11.02 5.26 -0.95
N ARG A 40 10.77 6.40 -0.29
CA ARG A 40 11.81 7.15 0.43
C ARG A 40 12.42 6.38 1.59
N PHE A 41 11.70 5.38 2.10
CA PHE A 41 12.11 4.50 3.18
C PHE A 41 12.48 3.09 2.68
N ASN A 42 12.77 2.95 1.38
CA ASN A 42 13.16 1.69 0.75
C ASN A 42 12.11 0.57 0.91
N ILE A 43 10.83 0.94 0.88
CA ILE A 43 9.69 0.02 0.88
C ILE A 43 8.81 0.31 -0.33
N ASP A 44 8.34 -0.75 -0.98
CA ASP A 44 7.28 -0.67 -2.00
C ASP A 44 6.19 -1.71 -1.71
N VAL A 45 4.94 -1.28 -1.87
CA VAL A 45 3.74 -2.05 -1.57
C VAL A 45 2.79 -1.94 -2.75
N ASN A 46 2.46 -3.10 -3.33
CA ASN A 46 1.69 -3.18 -4.59
C ASN A 46 0.32 -3.85 -4.40
N ASN A 47 -0.18 -3.96 -3.17
CA ASN A 47 -1.49 -4.59 -2.92
C ASN A 47 -2.34 -3.77 -1.94
N HIS A 48 -3.65 -3.77 -2.18
CA HIS A 48 -4.61 -2.97 -1.41
C HIS A 48 -4.55 -3.29 0.09
N THR A 49 -4.51 -4.58 0.46
CA THR A 49 -4.55 -5.02 1.86
C THR A 49 -3.35 -4.50 2.66
N THR A 50 -2.16 -4.51 2.05
CA THR A 50 -0.94 -3.98 2.64
C THR A 50 -1.02 -2.46 2.75
N ASN A 51 -1.54 -1.76 1.74
CA ASN A 51 -1.73 -0.30 1.81
C ASN A 51 -2.59 0.09 3.01
N SER A 52 -3.71 -0.59 3.25
CA SER A 52 -4.59 -0.30 4.39
C SER A 52 -3.91 -0.56 5.73
N LYS A 53 -3.05 -1.58 5.82
CA LYS A 53 -2.25 -1.84 7.03
C LYS A 53 -1.19 -0.76 7.24
N VAL A 54 -0.57 -0.26 6.18
CA VAL A 54 0.37 0.86 6.26
C VAL A 54 -0.35 2.11 6.76
N ILE A 55 -1.52 2.45 6.20
CA ILE A 55 -2.28 3.63 6.65
C ILE A 55 -2.67 3.50 8.12
N LYS A 56 -3.14 2.32 8.55
CA LYS A 56 -3.41 2.06 9.96
C LYS A 56 -2.18 2.26 10.83
N PHE A 57 -1.02 1.75 10.40
CA PHE A 57 0.24 1.95 11.11
C PHE A 57 0.61 3.44 11.19
N LEU A 58 0.49 4.19 10.10
CA LEU A 58 0.76 5.63 10.07
C LEU A 58 -0.15 6.37 11.04
N ARG A 59 -1.46 6.08 11.05
CA ARG A 59 -2.39 6.65 12.03
C ARG A 59 -1.96 6.36 13.47
N ASP A 60 -1.65 5.11 13.77
CA ASP A 60 -1.36 4.66 15.13
C ASP A 60 -0.04 5.28 15.66
N THR A 61 0.95 5.43 14.78
CA THR A 61 2.31 5.90 15.13
C THR A 61 2.55 7.39 14.90
N CYS A 62 1.68 8.09 14.15
CA CYS A 62 1.81 9.52 13.91
C CYS A 62 1.88 10.29 15.23
N THR A 63 2.83 11.21 15.32
CA THR A 63 3.00 12.11 16.46
C THR A 63 1.84 13.12 16.54
N ASP A 64 1.40 13.62 15.39
CA ASP A 64 0.16 14.40 15.28
C ASP A 64 -1.04 13.45 15.10
N LYS A 65 -1.83 13.30 16.17
CA LYS A 65 -3.00 12.42 16.16
C LYS A 65 -4.13 12.92 15.27
N HIS A 66 -4.28 14.23 15.13
CA HIS A 66 -5.32 14.78 14.25
C HIS A 66 -4.99 14.45 12.79
N LEU A 67 -3.75 14.72 12.38
CA LEU A 67 -3.27 14.42 11.03
C LEU A 67 -3.36 12.92 10.70
N GLY A 68 -2.96 12.07 11.66
CA GLY A 68 -3.06 10.61 11.51
C GLY A 68 -4.51 10.13 11.30
N GLU A 69 -5.47 10.67 12.06
CA GLU A 69 -6.89 10.33 11.89
C GLU A 69 -7.46 10.85 10.56
N GLN A 70 -7.08 12.06 10.14
CA GLN A 70 -7.51 12.63 8.86
C GLN A 70 -6.99 11.81 7.66
N LEU A 71 -5.72 11.37 7.71
CA LEU A 71 -5.15 10.44 6.73
C LEU A 71 -5.98 9.15 6.63
N ASN A 72 -6.25 8.53 7.78
CA ASN A 72 -7.00 7.27 7.84
C ASN A 72 -8.44 7.45 7.36
N LEU A 73 -9.11 8.53 7.75
CA LEU A 73 -10.46 8.86 7.30
C LEU A 73 -10.51 8.96 5.77
N ASN A 74 -9.63 9.77 5.16
CA ASN A 74 -9.60 9.93 3.70
C ASN A 74 -9.28 8.63 2.98
N TRP A 75 -8.32 7.84 3.48
CA TRP A 75 -8.05 6.52 2.92
C TRP A 75 -9.27 5.62 3.00
N THR A 76 -9.93 5.54 4.15
CA THR A 76 -11.14 4.71 4.30
C THR A 76 -12.29 5.17 3.42
N THR A 77 -12.44 6.46 3.15
CA THR A 77 -13.43 6.99 2.21
C THR A 77 -13.15 6.55 0.77
N LEU A 78 -11.87 6.43 0.38
CA LEU A 78 -11.47 5.95 -0.94
C LEU A 78 -11.49 4.40 -1.05
N GLU A 79 -11.09 3.71 0.03
CA GLU A 79 -10.91 2.25 0.10
C GLU A 79 -12.20 1.50 0.48
N LYS A 80 -12.87 1.89 1.58
CA LYS A 80 -13.88 1.08 2.24
C LYS A 80 -15.29 1.31 1.73
N ASN A 81 -15.90 0.17 1.39
CA ASN A 81 -17.29 -0.20 1.65
C ASN A 81 -17.61 -0.06 3.16
N ILE A 82 -18.31 0.98 3.61
CA ILE A 82 -19.05 0.88 4.89
C ILE A 82 -20.46 0.40 4.57
N SER A 83 -20.63 -0.92 4.64
CA SER A 83 -21.87 -1.50 5.14
C SER A 83 -21.75 -1.51 6.67
N TYR A 84 -22.88 -1.35 7.37
CA TYR A 84 -23.04 -1.27 8.83
C TYR A 84 -22.95 0.12 9.46
N ALA A 85 -23.87 1.00 9.07
CA ALA A 85 -24.72 1.73 10.02
C ALA A 85 -25.92 2.30 9.25
N TRP A 86 -27.09 1.71 9.51
CA TRP A 86 -28.38 2.26 9.14
C TRP A 86 -28.57 3.60 9.86
N THR A 87 -28.19 4.73 9.26
CA THR A 87 -28.87 6.03 9.40
C THR A 87 -28.19 7.11 8.53
N PHE A 88 -28.93 7.55 7.51
CA PHE A 88 -28.81 8.84 6.81
C PHE A 88 -27.54 9.20 6.02
N LEU A 89 -27.71 9.15 4.70
CA LEU A 89 -27.02 9.83 3.58
C LEU A 89 -25.69 9.25 3.01
N HIS A 90 -25.86 8.39 1.99
CA HIS A 90 -25.08 8.27 0.75
C HIS A 90 -23.55 8.38 0.79
N PHE A 91 -22.86 7.24 0.90
CA PHE A 91 -21.42 7.10 0.60
C PHE A 91 -21.20 5.99 -0.46
N ARG A 92 -20.79 6.31 -1.70
CA ARG A 92 -20.61 5.31 -2.79
C ARG A 92 -19.56 5.66 -3.88
N LYS A 93 -18.56 4.84 -4.28
CA LYS A 93 -17.31 4.33 -3.66
C LYS A 93 -16.22 4.49 -4.75
N ALA A 94 -15.01 4.97 -4.48
CA ALA A 94 -14.03 5.16 -5.56
C ALA A 94 -13.51 3.81 -6.14
N HIS A 95 -12.93 2.96 -5.28
CA HIS A 95 -12.34 1.68 -5.71
C HIS A 95 -13.37 0.66 -6.22
N VAL A 96 -14.58 0.60 -5.64
CA VAL A 96 -15.58 -0.43 -6.01
C VAL A 96 -16.47 0.01 -7.18
N VAL A 97 -16.72 1.32 -7.35
CA VAL A 97 -17.57 1.82 -8.42
C VAL A 97 -16.79 2.20 -9.68
N ALA A 98 -15.46 2.24 -9.61
CA ALA A 98 -14.60 2.03 -10.78
C ALA A 98 -14.90 0.68 -11.48
N TYR A 99 -15.19 -0.38 -10.71
CA TYR A 99 -15.44 -1.73 -11.23
C TYR A 99 -16.91 -2.11 -11.40
N ARG A 100 -17.85 -1.27 -10.93
CA ARG A 100 -19.29 -1.45 -11.11
C ARG A 100 -19.80 -0.20 -11.80
N ASP A 101 -20.34 -0.33 -13.00
CA ASP A 101 -20.79 0.74 -13.93
C ASP A 101 -21.96 1.61 -13.40
N LYS A 102 -21.96 1.92 -12.11
CA LYS A 102 -23.02 2.56 -11.32
C LYS A 102 -22.49 3.79 -10.56
N SER A 103 -21.38 4.38 -11.02
CA SER A 103 -20.80 5.57 -10.39
C SER A 103 -21.75 6.74 -10.63
N ASN A 104 -22.31 7.30 -9.55
CA ASN A 104 -23.03 8.55 -9.66
C ASN A 104 -22.00 9.68 -9.79
N LEU A 105 -22.23 10.59 -10.73
CA LEU A 105 -21.34 11.72 -10.96
C LEU A 105 -21.26 12.61 -9.72
N ASP A 106 -22.35 12.72 -8.95
CA ASP A 106 -22.42 13.52 -7.73
C ASP A 106 -21.40 13.07 -6.66
N ASP A 107 -21.13 11.77 -6.57
CA ASP A 107 -20.19 11.21 -5.59
C ASP A 107 -18.72 11.46 -5.98
N VAL A 108 -18.44 11.62 -7.29
CA VAL A 108 -17.08 11.75 -7.82
C VAL A 108 -16.41 13.06 -7.40
N MET A 109 -17.18 14.14 -7.28
CA MET A 109 -16.64 15.42 -6.81
C MET A 109 -16.06 15.27 -5.40
N GLY A 110 -16.78 14.56 -4.51
CA GLY A 110 -16.28 14.21 -3.19
C GLY A 110 -15.01 13.33 -3.25
N TYR A 111 -14.88 12.42 -4.22
CA TYR A 111 -13.66 11.62 -4.38
C TYR A 111 -12.45 12.41 -4.84
N LEU A 112 -12.65 13.39 -5.73
CA LEU A 112 -11.58 14.27 -6.17
C LEU A 112 -11.05 15.07 -4.97
N GLU A 113 -11.93 15.69 -4.18
CA GLU A 113 -11.55 16.44 -2.98
C GLU A 113 -10.86 15.57 -1.93
N VAL A 114 -11.38 14.35 -1.68
CA VAL A 114 -10.79 13.43 -0.70
C VAL A 114 -9.43 12.93 -1.17
N ALA A 115 -9.26 12.65 -2.46
CA ALA A 115 -7.97 12.23 -3.02
C ALA A 115 -6.92 13.35 -2.94
N GLU A 116 -7.32 14.59 -3.23
CA GLU A 116 -6.46 15.76 -3.04
C GLU A 116 -6.04 15.92 -1.57
N LYS A 117 -7.00 15.95 -0.65
CA LYS A 117 -6.73 16.06 0.81
C LYS A 117 -5.86 14.91 1.31
N PHE A 118 -6.13 13.68 0.88
CA PHE A 118 -5.26 12.54 1.19
C PHE A 118 -3.83 12.79 0.75
N CYS A 119 -3.63 13.30 -0.46
CA CYS A 119 -2.29 13.56 -0.96
C CYS A 119 -1.54 14.64 -0.16
N ASN A 120 -2.26 15.70 0.21
CA ASN A 120 -1.73 16.76 1.06
C ASN A 120 -1.37 16.25 2.46
N TYR A 121 -2.23 15.43 3.09
CA TYR A 121 -1.92 14.85 4.39
C TYR A 121 -0.72 13.89 4.36
N VAL A 122 -0.53 13.11 3.28
CA VAL A 122 0.70 12.31 3.12
C VAL A 122 1.93 13.23 2.99
N PHE A 123 1.81 14.36 2.29
CA PHE A 123 2.89 15.33 2.18
C PHE A 123 3.24 15.99 3.53
N GLU A 124 2.24 16.32 4.34
CA GLU A 124 2.42 16.85 5.69
C GLU A 124 3.02 15.82 6.64
N ILE A 125 2.51 14.58 6.63
CA ILE A 125 3.06 13.45 7.39
C ILE A 125 4.53 13.22 7.05
N ASN A 126 4.91 13.41 5.78
CA ASN A 126 6.28 13.28 5.36
C ASN A 126 7.24 14.32 5.98
N GLN A 127 6.73 15.45 6.47
CA GLN A 127 7.54 16.43 7.19
C GLN A 127 7.75 16.03 8.66
N LEU A 128 7.03 15.01 9.14
CA LEU A 128 7.16 14.48 10.49
C LEU A 128 8.18 13.34 10.49
N ASP A 129 9.25 13.48 11.28
CA ASP A 129 10.30 12.46 11.43
C ASP A 129 9.89 11.39 12.45
N PHE A 130 8.92 10.55 12.11
CA PHE A 130 8.46 9.45 12.99
C PHE A 130 8.45 8.07 12.32
N PHE A 131 8.51 8.01 10.99
CA PHE A 131 8.32 6.75 10.29
C PHE A 131 9.51 5.82 10.46
N LYS A 132 9.24 4.62 10.97
CA LYS A 132 10.26 3.58 11.15
C LYS A 132 9.92 2.35 10.32
N LYS A 133 10.73 2.14 9.27
CA LYS A 133 10.63 1.03 8.32
C LYS A 133 10.47 -0.33 9.01
N ASP A 134 11.37 -0.65 9.93
CA ASP A 134 11.40 -1.97 10.57
C ASP A 134 10.25 -2.15 11.55
N GLU A 135 9.77 -1.08 12.20
CA GLU A 135 8.57 -1.14 13.04
C GLU A 135 7.31 -1.41 12.20
N LEU A 136 7.19 -0.81 11.01
CA LEU A 136 6.12 -1.15 10.07
C LEU A 136 6.17 -2.63 9.70
N LEU A 137 7.33 -3.13 9.27
CA LEU A 137 7.49 -4.53 8.84
C LEU A 137 7.15 -5.53 9.95
N LYS A 138 7.54 -5.24 11.20
CA LYS A 138 7.19 -6.04 12.39
C LYS A 138 5.69 -6.05 12.70
N ASN A 139 4.97 -5.00 12.33
CA ASN A 139 3.52 -4.87 12.56
C ASN A 139 2.67 -5.44 11.42
N LEU A 140 3.29 -5.81 10.30
CA LEU A 140 2.59 -6.51 9.24
C LEU A 140 2.42 -7.99 9.57
N ASP A 141 1.30 -8.56 9.15
CA ASP A 141 1.16 -10.01 9.10
C ASP A 141 2.28 -10.59 8.20
N PRO A 142 2.95 -11.69 8.59
CA PRO A 142 4.04 -12.29 7.83
C PRO A 142 3.71 -12.52 6.34
N LEU A 143 2.46 -12.90 6.01
CA LEU A 143 2.02 -13.09 4.63
C LEU A 143 2.04 -11.77 3.83
N LEU A 144 1.75 -10.65 4.47
CA LEU A 144 1.81 -9.33 3.85
C LEU A 144 3.25 -8.82 3.83
N MET A 145 3.99 -8.97 4.92
CA MET A 145 5.40 -8.61 5.02
C MET A 145 6.22 -9.28 3.91
N SER A 146 6.09 -10.60 3.72
CA SER A 146 6.83 -11.33 2.67
C SER A 146 6.56 -10.88 1.24
N LYS A 147 5.49 -10.10 1.00
CA LYS A 147 5.14 -9.53 -0.30
C LYS A 147 5.62 -8.09 -0.47
N VAL A 148 6.09 -7.44 0.60
CA VAL A 148 6.70 -6.11 0.53
C VAL A 148 7.95 -6.19 -0.32
N GLU A 149 8.08 -5.26 -1.25
CA GLU A 149 9.26 -5.12 -2.09
C GLU A 149 10.26 -4.17 -1.42
N ILE A 150 11.52 -4.59 -1.42
CA ILE A 150 12.65 -3.79 -0.92
C ILE A 150 13.77 -3.82 -1.97
N PRO A 151 14.64 -2.79 -2.03
CA PRO A 151 15.83 -2.85 -2.86
C PRO A 151 16.78 -3.97 -2.38
N ASP A 152 17.71 -4.38 -3.24
CA ASP A 152 18.72 -5.38 -2.91
C ASP A 152 19.46 -5.02 -1.61
N PRO A 153 19.30 -5.80 -0.52
CA PRO A 153 19.86 -5.45 0.79
C PRO A 153 21.40 -5.51 0.80
N THR A 154 22.01 -6.17 -0.18
CA THR A 154 23.47 -6.28 -0.29
C THR A 154 24.11 -5.04 -0.95
N LYS A 155 23.32 -4.23 -1.67
CA LYS A 155 23.81 -3.04 -2.38
C LYS A 155 23.59 -1.79 -1.54
N LYS A 156 24.62 -1.41 -0.78
CA LYS A 156 24.52 -0.28 0.16
C LYS A 156 24.42 1.11 -0.48
N ASN A 157 24.73 1.31 -1.76
CA ASN A 157 24.71 2.63 -2.43
C ASN A 157 24.61 2.51 -3.97
N SER A 158 23.47 2.07 -4.51
CA SER A 158 23.27 2.12 -5.97
C SER A 158 22.67 3.47 -6.37
N THR A 159 23.43 4.26 -7.12
CA THR A 159 22.97 5.50 -7.77
C THR A 159 21.90 5.18 -8.83
N SER A 160 20.65 5.36 -8.40
CA SER A 160 19.39 5.66 -9.08
C SER A 160 18.88 4.94 -10.35
N GLU A 161 19.66 4.25 -11.17
CA GLU A 161 19.10 3.71 -12.44
C GLU A 161 18.80 2.19 -12.44
N ASP A 162 19.54 1.37 -11.66
CA ASP A 162 19.36 -0.10 -11.64
C ASP A 162 18.93 -0.65 -10.26
N ILE A 163 18.04 0.06 -9.57
CA ILE A 163 17.50 -0.46 -8.30
C ILE A 163 16.54 -1.61 -8.62
N VAL A 164 17.02 -2.84 -8.42
CA VAL A 164 16.19 -4.04 -8.49
C VAL A 164 15.36 -4.13 -7.22
N TRP A 165 14.04 -4.04 -7.37
CA TRP A 165 13.08 -4.26 -6.29
C TRP A 165 12.58 -5.70 -6.37
N LYS A 166 12.66 -6.42 -5.25
CA LYS A 166 12.05 -7.76 -5.13
C LYS A 166 11.37 -7.90 -3.80
N SER A 167 10.41 -8.81 -3.76
CA SER A 167 9.73 -9.15 -2.51
C SER A 167 10.71 -9.75 -1.50
N ILE A 168 10.46 -9.55 -0.21
CA ILE A 168 11.33 -10.11 0.86
C ILE A 168 11.56 -11.62 0.68
N LYS A 169 10.52 -12.38 0.36
CA LYS A 169 10.66 -13.83 0.08
C LYS A 169 11.56 -14.12 -1.13
N GLU A 170 11.58 -13.26 -2.14
CA GLU A 170 12.43 -13.45 -3.32
C GLU A 170 13.89 -13.22 -2.97
N TRP A 171 14.19 -12.22 -2.15
CA TRP A 171 15.54 -12.02 -1.63
C TRP A 171 16.02 -13.20 -0.78
N VAL A 172 15.11 -13.83 -0.02
CA VAL A 172 15.41 -15.07 0.70
C VAL A 172 15.75 -16.23 -0.25
N ILE A 173 14.96 -16.41 -1.32
CA ILE A 173 15.22 -17.45 -2.33
C ILE A 173 16.58 -17.24 -3.03
N LEU A 174 16.93 -15.98 -3.31
CA LEU A 174 18.17 -15.62 -4.00
C LEU A 174 19.40 -15.68 -3.08
N GLY A 175 19.21 -15.79 -1.75
CA GLY A 175 20.29 -15.80 -0.77
C GLY A 175 20.83 -14.42 -0.42
N ASN A 176 20.24 -13.34 -0.94
CA ASN A 176 20.61 -11.96 -0.61
C ASN A 176 20.07 -11.54 0.77
N LEU A 177 19.12 -12.29 1.33
CA LEU A 177 18.60 -12.10 2.67
C LEU A 177 18.44 -13.46 3.35
N THR A 178 18.94 -13.63 4.56
CA THR A 178 18.81 -14.90 5.28
C THR A 178 17.46 -15.01 5.97
N LYS A 179 16.99 -16.25 6.19
CA LYS A 179 15.80 -16.53 7.00
C LYS A 179 15.94 -15.93 8.41
N GLU A 180 17.12 -16.08 9.02
CA GLU A 180 17.38 -15.59 10.38
C GLU A 180 17.32 -14.05 10.45
N GLU A 181 17.88 -13.34 9.47
CA GLU A 181 17.75 -11.87 9.41
C GLU A 181 16.29 -11.42 9.31
N VAL A 182 15.47 -12.09 8.50
CA VAL A 182 14.02 -11.79 8.41
C VAL A 182 13.34 -12.05 9.75
N ARG A 183 13.64 -13.19 10.38
CA ARG A 183 13.05 -13.61 11.65
C ARG A 183 13.36 -12.60 12.75
N GLN A 184 14.63 -12.28 12.95
CA GLN A 184 15.07 -11.37 14.02
C GLN A 184 14.59 -9.93 13.79
N ASN A 185 14.65 -9.46 12.55
CA ASN A 185 14.35 -8.06 12.27
C ASN A 185 12.86 -7.78 12.08
N TRP A 186 12.07 -8.70 11.56
CA TRP A 186 10.70 -8.38 11.10
C TRP A 186 9.62 -9.36 11.58
N ILE A 187 9.97 -10.42 12.31
CA ILE A 187 8.98 -11.29 12.94
C ILE A 187 8.96 -11.03 14.43
N LYS A 188 7.80 -10.65 14.96
CA LYS A 188 7.64 -10.39 16.38
C LYS A 188 7.82 -11.68 17.18
N GLU A 189 8.76 -11.68 18.12
CA GLU A 189 8.98 -12.79 19.05
C GLU A 189 7.69 -13.18 19.78
N GLY A 190 7.55 -14.48 20.05
CA GLY A 190 6.37 -15.04 20.73
C GLY A 190 5.13 -15.25 19.87
N THR A 191 5.12 -14.78 18.61
CA THR A 191 4.03 -15.08 17.66
C THR A 191 4.12 -16.50 17.11
N GLU A 192 3.00 -17.07 16.66
CA GLU A 192 2.98 -18.40 16.02
C GLU A 192 3.85 -18.44 14.76
N ALA A 193 3.87 -17.34 14.00
CA ALA A 193 4.77 -17.17 12.86
C ALA A 193 6.25 -17.17 13.25
N TYR A 194 6.60 -16.71 14.45
CA TYR A 194 7.97 -16.81 14.96
C TYR A 194 8.35 -18.25 15.34
N LYS A 195 7.37 -19.03 15.82
CA LYS A 195 7.58 -20.43 16.23
C LYS A 195 7.73 -21.36 15.03
N ASN A 196 6.95 -21.14 13.98
CA ASN A 196 6.93 -21.98 12.78
C ASN A 196 7.53 -21.26 11.55
N PHE A 197 8.46 -20.33 11.77
CA PHE A 197 8.94 -19.42 10.72
C PHE A 197 9.58 -20.15 9.54
N ASP A 198 10.42 -21.14 9.81
CA ASP A 198 11.17 -21.85 8.77
C ASP A 198 10.25 -22.65 7.84
N GLU A 199 9.32 -23.41 8.40
CA GLU A 199 8.31 -24.16 7.64
C GLU A 199 7.44 -23.21 6.82
N TRP A 200 7.00 -22.11 7.43
CA TRP A 200 6.19 -21.10 6.76
C TRP A 200 6.95 -20.45 5.58
N MET A 201 8.21 -20.02 5.78
CA MET A 201 8.99 -19.38 4.72
C MET A 201 9.30 -20.37 3.58
N GLU A 202 9.57 -21.64 3.91
CA GLU A 202 9.79 -22.68 2.90
C GLU A 202 8.58 -22.93 2.03
N GLU A 203 7.39 -23.01 2.62
CA GLU A 203 6.15 -23.16 1.86
C GLU A 203 5.98 -22.00 0.87
N ARG A 204 6.24 -20.77 1.30
CA ARG A 204 6.14 -19.58 0.45
C ARG A 204 7.18 -19.58 -0.67
N CYS A 205 8.39 -20.01 -0.38
CA CYS A 205 9.45 -20.18 -1.39
C CYS A 205 9.06 -21.23 -2.44
N LYS A 206 8.56 -22.40 -2.00
CA LYS A 206 8.07 -23.47 -2.89
C LYS A 206 6.94 -22.99 -3.80
N VAL A 207 5.93 -22.31 -3.25
CA VAL A 207 4.80 -21.76 -4.02
C VAL A 207 5.27 -20.73 -5.05
N PHE A 208 6.24 -19.88 -4.70
CA PHE A 208 6.78 -18.88 -5.64
C PHE A 208 7.51 -19.55 -6.81
N LEU A 209 8.41 -20.49 -6.53
CA LEU A 209 9.17 -21.22 -7.54
C LEU A 209 8.26 -22.00 -8.50
N LEU A 210 7.20 -22.62 -7.98
CA LEU A 210 6.19 -23.30 -8.81
C LEU A 210 5.47 -22.33 -9.75
N LYS A 211 5.14 -21.12 -9.30
CA LYS A 211 4.51 -20.09 -10.15
C LYS A 211 5.46 -19.59 -11.24
N GLN A 212 6.74 -19.39 -10.94
CA GLN A 212 7.74 -18.99 -11.94
C GLN A 212 7.91 -20.05 -13.03
N LYS A 213 8.02 -21.33 -12.65
CA LYS A 213 8.11 -22.46 -13.61
C LYS A 213 6.89 -22.57 -14.53
N LYS A 214 5.69 -22.20 -14.05
CA LYS A 214 4.48 -22.17 -14.88
C LYS A 214 4.51 -21.00 -15.86
N ARG A 215 5.05 -19.85 -15.47
CA ARG A 215 5.16 -18.65 -16.32
C ARG A 215 6.22 -18.77 -17.40
N SER A 216 7.31 -19.53 -17.17
CA SER A 216 8.35 -19.76 -18.17
C SER A 216 8.00 -20.82 -19.22
N LYS A 217 6.83 -21.47 -19.10
CA LYS A 217 6.34 -22.51 -20.01
C LYS A 217 5.20 -22.02 -20.93
N ASN A 218 4.73 -20.80 -20.73
CA ASN A 218 3.75 -20.10 -21.56
C ASN A 218 4.44 -18.95 -22.28
#